data_AF-A0AAW7JUE9-F1
#
_entry.id   AF-A0AAW7JUE9-F1
#
_cell.length_a   1.000
_cell.length_b   1.000
_cell.length_c   1.000
_cell.angle_alpha   90.00
_cell.angle_beta   90.00
_cell.angle_gamma   90.00
#
_symmetry.space_group_name_H-M   'P 1'
#
loop_
_entity.id
_entity.type
_entity.pdbx_description
1 polymer ?
#
loop_
_entity_poly.entity_id
_entity_poly.type
_entity_poly.pdbx_seq_one_letter_code
_entity_poly.pdbx_strand_id
1 'polypeptide(L)' 'MTAEEYYRLGNECRQRGDWKHAIENYNEAIELDPQSPAVEAKQMVENILDFYCKDIYNP' A
#
# COMPACT_ATOMS: atom_id res chain seq x y z
N MET A 1 17.26 4.03 0.79
CA MET A 1 16.51 2.89 1.32
C MET A 1 16.40 1.83 0.24
N THR A 2 16.35 0.55 0.61
CA THR A 2 16.15 -0.58 -0.31
C THR A 2 14.65 -0.84 -0.54
N ALA A 3 14.31 -1.58 -1.59
CA ALA A 3 12.93 -2.01 -1.82
C ALA A 3 12.33 -2.73 -0.60
N GLU A 4 13.13 -3.53 0.11
CA GLU A 4 12.71 -4.22 1.34
C GLU A 4 12.43 -3.24 2.49
N GLU A 5 13.26 -2.21 2.66
CA GLU A 5 13.05 -1.19 3.71
C GLU A 5 11.77 -0.38 3.45
N TYR A 6 11.56 0.06 2.21
CA TYR A 6 10.33 0.73 1.79
C TYR A 6 9.10 -0.17 1.99
N TYR A 7 9.17 -1.45 1.60
CA TYR A 7 8.10 -2.41 1.84
C TYR A 7 7.75 -2.57 3.33
N ARG A 8 8.77 -2.64 4.20
CA ARG A 8 8.57 -2.72 5.66
C ARG A 8 7.92 -1.46 6.22
N LEU A 9 8.37 -0.28 5.80
CA LEU A 9 7.76 0.99 6.21
C LEU A 9 6.31 1.09 5.73
N GLY A 10 6.02 0.67 4.49
CA GLY A 10 4.66 0.60 3.96
C GLY A 10 3.77 -0.28 4.82
N ASN A 11 4.28 -1.44 5.27
CA ASN A 11 3.57 -2.32 6.20
C ASN A 11 3.35 -1.72 7.58
N GLU A 12 4.28 -0.93 8.09
CA GLU A 12 4.12 -0.20 9.36
C GLU A 12 3.07 0.92 9.23
N CYS A 13 3.06 1.66 8.13
CA CYS A 13 2.02 2.64 7.83
C CYS A 13 0.64 1.97 7.70
N ARG A 14 0.57 0.85 6.98
CA ARG A 14 -0.65 0.04 6.82
C ARG A 14 -1.21 -0.42 8.17
N GLN A 15 -0.36 -0.91 9.08
CA GLN A 15 -0.75 -1.32 10.42
C GLN A 15 -1.28 -0.16 11.28
N ARG A 16 -0.77 1.05 11.06
CA ARG A 16 -1.24 2.28 11.71
C ARG A 16 -2.53 2.86 11.10
N GLY A 17 -3.03 2.26 10.00
CA GLY A 17 -4.16 2.80 9.24
C GLY A 17 -3.80 4.02 8.39
N ASP A 18 -2.50 4.30 8.22
CA ASP A 18 -2.00 5.38 7.39
C ASP A 18 -1.86 4.90 5.94
N TRP A 19 -3.00 4.74 5.28
CA TRP A 19 -3.08 4.13 3.95
C TRP A 19 -2.34 4.94 2.89
N LYS A 20 -2.31 6.27 3.02
CA LYS A 20 -1.63 7.16 2.08
C LYS A 20 -0.13 6.91 2.11
N HIS A 21 0.50 7.00 3.28
CA HIS A 21 1.94 6.76 3.39
C HIS A 21 2.29 5.29 3.13
N ALA A 22 1.36 4.34 3.37
CA ALA A 22 1.56 2.95 2.98
C ALA A 22 1.73 2.81 1.45
N ILE A 23 0.83 3.41 0.67
CA ILE A 23 0.90 3.40 -0.80
C ILE A 23 2.15 4.10 -1.31
N GLU A 24 2.52 5.26 -0.75
CA GLU A 24 3.75 5.98 -1.12
C GLU A 24 5.00 5.11 -0.92
N ASN A 25 5.13 4.47 0.24
CA ASN A 25 6.24 3.56 0.51
C ASN A 25 6.23 2.34 -0.41
N TYR A 26 5.06 1.76 -0.71
CA TYR A 26 5.00 0.65 -1.65
C TYR A 26 5.39 1.07 -3.08
N ASN A 27 5.02 2.26 -3.53
CA ASN A 27 5.43 2.77 -4.85
C ASN A 27 6.95 2.86 -4.95
N GLU A 28 7.61 3.44 -3.95
CA GLU A 28 9.07 3.54 -3.90
C GLU A 28 9.74 2.14 -3.92
N ALA A 29 9.17 1.16 -3.22
CA ALA A 29 9.65 -0.22 -3.28
C ALA A 29 9.50 -0.84 -4.68
N ILE A 30 8.38 -0.58 -5.37
CA ILE A 30 8.10 -1.08 -6.72
C ILE A 30 9.01 -0.40 -7.77
N GLU A 31 9.30 0.88 -7.61
CA GLU A 31 10.23 1.60 -8.50
C GLU A 31 11.66 1.03 -8.42
N LEU A 32 12.08 0.61 -7.22
CA LEU A 32 13.38 -0.02 -7.01
C LEU A 32 13.42 -1.50 -7.43
N ASP A 33 12.35 -2.25 -7.11
CA ASP A 33 12.19 -3.65 -7.50
C ASP A 33 10.72 -3.93 -7.89
N PRO A 34 10.43 -3.96 -9.21
CA PRO A 34 9.10 -4.24 -9.71
C PRO A 34 8.58 -5.66 -9.41
N GLN A 35 9.44 -6.57 -8.93
CA GLN A 35 9.06 -7.93 -8.50
C GLN A 35 8.96 -8.05 -6.98
N SER A 36 9.13 -6.95 -6.24
CA SER A 36 9.03 -6.97 -4.78
C SER A 36 7.60 -7.27 -4.30
N PRO A 37 7.43 -7.78 -3.07
CA PRO A 37 6.11 -8.01 -2.47
C PRO A 37 5.24 -6.74 -2.33
N ALA A 38 5.82 -5.56 -2.52
CA ALA A 38 5.12 -4.28 -2.44
C ALA A 38 4.03 -4.13 -3.51
N VAL A 39 4.15 -4.79 -4.67
CA VAL A 39 3.11 -4.80 -5.72
C VAL A 39 1.80 -5.35 -5.16
N GLU A 40 1.85 -6.55 -4.57
CA GLU A 40 0.68 -7.21 -4.01
C GLU A 40 0.15 -6.45 -2.78
N ALA A 41 1.05 -5.92 -1.93
CA ALA A 41 0.67 -5.16 -0.75
C ALA A 41 -0.05 -3.85 -1.10
N LYS A 42 0.42 -3.13 -2.13
CA LYS A 42 -0.25 -1.94 -2.66
C LYS A 42 -1.64 -2.28 -3.18
N GLN A 43 -1.76 -3.32 -4.00
CA GLN A 43 -3.04 -3.76 -4.55
C GLN A 43 -4.04 -4.12 -3.43
N MET A 44 -3.58 -4.76 -2.35
CA MET A 44 -4.42 -5.05 -1.18
C MET A 44 -4.94 -3.77 -0.53
N VAL A 45 -4.08 -2.76 -0.31
CA VAL A 45 -4.50 -1.48 0.29
C VAL A 45 -5.48 -0.75 -0.62
N GLU A 46 -5.23 -0.70 -1.93
CA GLU A 46 -6.14 -0.10 -2.90
C GLU A 46 -7.51 -0.79 -2.89
N ASN A 47 -7.56 -2.12 -2.84
CA ASN A 47 -8.82 -2.87 -2.73
C ASN A 47 -9.59 -2.56 -1.43
N ILE A 48 -8.88 -2.43 -0.31
CA ILE A 48 -9.48 -2.07 0.97
C ILE A 48 -10.10 -0.67 0.89
N LEU A 49 -9.36 0.30 0.36
CA LEU A 49 -9.85 1.67 0.19
C LEU A 49 -11.04 1.72 -0.78
N ASP A 50 -10.99 0.97 -1.88
CA ASP A 50 -12.09 0.86 -2.84
C ASP A 50 -13.35 0.27 -2.20
N PHE A 51 -13.22 -0.73 -1.33
CA PHE A 51 -14.35 -1.29 -0.59
C PHE A 51 -14.99 -0.25 0.33
N TYR A 52 -14.19 0.41 1.19
CA TYR A 52 -14.68 1.44 2.10
C TYR A 52 -15.27 2.66 1.38
N CYS A 53 -14.74 3.05 0.22
CA CYS A 53 -15.25 4.19 -0.55
C CYS A 53 -16.51 3.86 -1.35
N LYS A 54 -16.72 2.60 -1.75
CA LYS A 54 -17.94 2.15 -2.45
C LYS A 54 -19.14 1.98 -1.53
N ASP A 55 -18.94 1.69 -0.25
CA ASP A 55 -20.05 1.62 0.73
C ASP A 55 -20.74 2.98 0.95
N ILE A 56 -20.13 4.09 0.51
CA ILE A 56 -20.77 5.42 0.48
C ILE A 56 -21.78 5.53 -0.69
N TYR A 57 -21.68 4.66 -1.69
CA TYR A 57 -22.49 4.63 -2.92
C TYR A 57 -23.49 3.46 -2.98
N ASN A 58 -23.86 2.87 -1.84
CA ASN A 58 -25.01 1.98 -1.76
C ASN A 58 -26.20 2.77 -1.14
N PRO A 59 -26.97 3.54 -1.95
CA PRO A 59 -28.16 4.26 -1.49
C PRO A 59 -29.29 3.33 -1.03
#